data_AF-A0A969QQM8-F1
#
_entry.id   AF-A0A969QQM8-F1
#
_cell.length_a   1.000
_cell.length_b   1.000
_cell.length_c   1.000
_cell.angle_alpha   90.00
_cell.angle_beta   90.00
_cell.angle_gamma   90.00
#
_symmetry.space_group_name_H-M   'P 1'
#
loop_
_entity.id
_entity.type
_entity.pdbx_description
1 polymer ?
#
loop_
_entity_poly.entity_id
_entity_poly.type
_entity_poly.pdbx_seq_one_letter_code
_entity_poly.pdbx_strand_id
1 'polypeptide(L)' 'MNTQVLSPTDSDWQECLNDIPHDFYHLPGYLELEAQRHGGHPEAILVKDGEQVFYLISCAMSSDAGYRSTWRRTNL' A
#
# COMPACT_ATOMS: atom_id res chain seq x y z
N MET A 1 -11.81 -14.75 -2.61
CA MET A 1 -11.02 -13.70 -1.93
C MET A 1 -9.52 -14.03 -1.95
N ASN A 2 -8.74 -13.21 -2.66
CA ASN A 2 -7.26 -13.22 -2.70
C ASN A 2 -6.77 -11.87 -2.15
N THR A 3 -5.84 -11.89 -1.20
CA THR A 3 -5.31 -10.69 -0.54
C THR A 3 -3.79 -10.66 -0.67
N GLN A 4 -3.26 -9.51 -1.08
CA GLN A 4 -1.83 -9.30 -1.29
C GLN A 4 -1.40 -7.95 -0.68
N VAL A 5 -0.17 -7.93 -0.18
CA VAL A 5 0.55 -6.70 0.15
C VAL A 5 1.56 -6.47 -0.97
N LEU A 6 1.52 -5.30 -1.59
CA LEU A 6 2.31 -4.93 -2.74
C LEU A 6 3.33 -3.86 -2.35
N SER A 7 4.55 -4.03 -2.85
CA SER A 7 5.58 -3.00 -2.93
C SER A 7 5.41 -2.17 -4.22
N PRO A 8 5.95 -0.95 -4.29
CA PRO A 8 5.83 -0.12 -5.49
C PRO A 8 6.45 -0.72 -6.76
N THR A 9 7.37 -1.67 -6.60
CA THR A 9 8.03 -2.38 -7.70
C THR A 9 7.22 -3.54 -8.24
N ASP A 10 6.14 -3.95 -7.56
CA ASP A 10 5.27 -5.03 -8.00
C ASP A 10 4.38 -4.56 -9.15
N SER A 11 4.45 -5.24 -10.29
CA SER A 11 3.64 -4.92 -11.49
C SER A 11 2.14 -4.91 -11.20
N ASP A 12 1.69 -5.79 -10.30
CA ASP A 12 0.30 -5.93 -9.85
C ASP A 12 -0.30 -4.62 -9.33
N TRP A 13 0.52 -3.71 -8.78
CA TRP A 13 0.05 -2.40 -8.33
C TRP A 13 -0.40 -1.55 -9.51
N GLN A 14 0.47 -1.38 -10.51
CA GLN A 14 0.16 -0.57 -11.68
C GLN A 14 -0.94 -1.22 -12.52
N GLU A 15 -0.93 -2.55 -12.64
CA GLU A 15 -1.98 -3.30 -13.32
C GLU A 15 -3.35 -3.08 -12.65
N CYS A 16 -3.42 -3.15 -11.32
CA CYS A 16 -4.65 -2.87 -10.58
C CYS A 16 -5.19 -1.46 -10.85
N LEU A 17 -4.32 -0.45 -10.90
CA LEU A 17 -4.72 0.94 -11.15
C LEU A 17 -5.25 1.15 -12.56
N ASN A 18 -4.81 0.37 -13.55
CA ASN A 18 -5.34 0.47 -14.91
C ASN A 18 -6.82 0.06 -14.99
N ASP A 19 -7.28 -0.78 -14.07
CA ASP A 19 -8.64 -1.35 -14.07
C ASP A 19 -9.62 -0.61 -13.14
N ILE A 20 -9.14 0.30 -12.28
CA ILE A 20 -9.97 1.02 -11.31
C ILE A 20 -9.84 2.55 -11.45
N PRO A 21 -10.92 3.32 -11.21
CA PRO A 21 -10.81 4.76 -11.05
C PRO A 21 -9.88 5.10 -9.89
N HIS A 22 -8.88 5.93 -10.13
CA HIS A 22 -7.92 6.36 -9.13
C HIS A 22 -7.39 7.74 -9.46
N ASP A 23 -6.95 8.45 -8.41
CA ASP A 23 -6.20 9.69 -8.55
C ASP A 23 -4.69 9.45 -8.58
N PHE A 24 -3.94 10.45 -9.06
CA PHE A 24 -2.48 10.49 -9.10
C PHE A 24 -1.80 10.04 -7.79
N TYR A 25 -2.42 10.30 -6.64
CA TYR A 25 -1.91 9.93 -5.31
C TYR A 25 -1.82 8.42 -5.05
N HIS A 26 -2.46 7.59 -5.89
CA HIS A 26 -2.39 6.13 -5.79
C HIS A 26 -1.21 5.53 -6.55
N LEU A 27 -0.54 6.31 -7.41
CA LEU A 27 0.55 5.81 -8.23
C LEU A 27 1.72 5.34 -7.34
N PRO A 28 2.37 4.21 -7.68
CA PRO A 28 3.49 3.68 -6.91
C PRO A 28 4.59 4.73 -6.68
N GLY A 29 4.98 5.43 -7.75
CA GLY A 29 6.05 6.44 -7.70
C GLY A 29 5.70 7.67 -6.85
N TYR A 30 4.41 8.03 -6.73
CA TYR A 30 4.01 9.10 -5.80
C TYR A 30 4.23 8.67 -4.35
N LEU A 31 3.81 7.46 -4.01
CA LEU A 31 3.92 6.97 -2.64
C LEU A 31 5.38 6.68 -2.26
N GLU A 32 6.21 6.23 -3.19
CA GLU A 32 7.67 6.15 -3.00
C GLU A 32 8.28 7.51 -2.62
N LEU A 33 7.93 8.56 -3.37
CA LEU A 33 8.41 9.92 -3.10
C LEU A 33 7.99 10.41 -1.71
N GLU A 34 6.72 10.22 -1.34
CA GLU A 34 6.22 10.59 -0.02
C GLU A 34 6.87 9.78 1.10
N ALA A 35 7.02 8.46 0.91
CA ALA A 35 7.67 7.60 1.89
C ALA A 35 9.13 8.01 2.11
N GLN A 36 9.87 8.34 1.05
CA GLN A 36 11.22 8.89 1.15
C GLN A 36 11.24 10.21 1.93
N ARG A 37 10.27 11.11 1.70
CA ARG A 37 10.19 12.41 2.39
C ARG A 37 9.94 12.27 3.90
N HIS A 38 9.15 11.28 4.31
CA HIS A 38 8.73 11.11 5.70
C HIS A 38 9.44 9.97 6.44
N GLY A 39 10.37 9.27 5.80
CA GLY A 39 11.08 8.12 6.39
C GLY A 39 10.17 6.90 6.63
N GLY A 40 9.19 6.71 5.75
CA GLY A 40 8.27 5.58 5.75
C GLY A 40 8.62 4.51 4.70
N HIS A 41 7.78 3.48 4.65
CA HIS A 41 7.83 2.40 3.68
C HIS A 41 6.51 2.39 2.88
N PRO A 42 6.57 2.53 1.55
CA PRO A 42 5.39 2.54 0.71
C PRO A 42 4.87 1.10 0.50
N GLU A 43 3.59 0.89 0.74
CA GLU A 43 2.91 -0.40 0.53
C GLU A 43 1.48 -0.17 0.02
N ALA A 44 0.92 -1.18 -0.64
CA ALA A 44 -0.51 -1.22 -0.95
C ALA A 44 -1.13 -2.56 -0.55
N ILE A 45 -2.38 -2.54 -0.14
CA ILE A 45 -3.19 -3.74 0.09
C ILE A 45 -4.12 -3.89 -1.10
N LEU A 46 -4.04 -5.04 -1.76
CA LEU A 46 -4.92 -5.45 -2.85
C LEU A 46 -5.75 -6.65 -2.39
N VAL A 47 -7.08 -6.51 -2.43
CA VAL A 47 -8.02 -7.60 -2.21
C VAL A 47 -8.85 -7.77 -3.47
N LYS A 48 -8.85 -8.98 -4.04
CA LYS A 48 -9.67 -9.37 -5.19
C LYS A 48 -10.69 -10.43 -4.76
N ASP A 49 -11.97 -10.20 -5.05
CA ASP A 49 -13.05 -11.18 -4.83
C ASP A 49 -14.02 -11.21 -6.03
N GLY A 50 -13.76 -12.11 -6.97
CA GLY A 50 -14.41 -12.09 -8.27
C GLY A 50 -14.07 -10.81 -9.02
N GLU A 51 -15.09 -10.03 -9.40
CA GLU A 51 -14.93 -8.71 -10.03
C GLU A 51 -14.77 -7.56 -9.03
N GLN A 52 -14.91 -7.83 -7.73
CA GLN A 52 -14.75 -6.80 -6.71
C GLN A 52 -13.27 -6.62 -6.38
N VAL A 53 -12.83 -5.37 -6.40
CA VAL A 53 -11.47 -4.96 -6.03
C VAL A 53 -11.56 -3.98 -4.88
N PHE A 54 -10.85 -4.27 -3.80
CA PHE A 54 -10.54 -3.30 -2.76
C PHE A 54 -9.05 -3.01 -2.80
N TYR A 55 -8.73 -1.73 -2.88
CA TYR A 55 -7.38 -1.24 -3.06
C TYR A 55 -7.11 -0.10 -2.08
N LEU A 56 -6.02 -0.20 -1.32
CA LEU A 56 -5.64 0.80 -0.32
C LEU A 56 -4.14 1.01 -0.32
N ILE A 57 -3.71 2.25 -0.53
CA ILE A 57 -2.32 2.68 -0.33
C ILE A 57 -2.03 2.96 1.14
N SER A 58 -0.81 2.66 1.57
CA SER A 58 -0.32 2.93 2.91
C SER A 58 1.15 3.35 2.85
N CYS A 59 1.51 4.34 3.66
CA CYS A 59 2.90 4.64 3.95
C CYS A 59 3.15 4.19 5.39
N ALA A 60 3.68 2.98 5.55
CA ALA A 60 4.00 2.43 6.86
C ALA A 60 5.20 3.21 7.43
N MET A 61 4.96 4.01 8.47
CA MET A 61 6.03 4.76 9.12
C MET A 61 7.00 3.80 9.82
N SER A 62 8.30 4.07 9.75
CA SER A 62 9.27 3.28 10.52
C SER A 62 8.98 3.38 12.02
N SER A 63 9.24 2.31 12.77
CA SER A 63 9.02 2.27 14.23
C SER A 63 9.82 3.33 15.00
N ASP A 64 10.83 3.91 14.35
CA ASP A 64 11.73 4.92 14.91
C ASP A 64 11.22 6.35 14.68
N ALA A 65 10.20 6.55 13.84
CA ALA A 65 9.63 7.86 13.49
C ALA A 65 8.76 8.50 14.59
N GLY A 66 8.85 8.04 15.85
CA GLY A 66 8.19 8.65 17.01
C GLY A 66 6.67 8.47 17.12
N TYR A 67 5.99 8.06 16.05
CA TYR A 67 4.57 7.68 16.06
C TYR A 67 4.42 6.15 16.25
N ARG A 68 4.22 5.72 17.49
CA ARG A 68 3.90 4.32 17.83
C ARG A 68 2.43 4.01 17.51
N SER A 69 2.11 3.70 16.26
CA SER A 69 0.90 2.90 15.96
C SER A 69 1.28 1.41 16.03
N THR A 70 1.28 0.85 17.24
CA THR A 70 1.60 -0.58 17.44
C THR A 70 0.41 -1.46 17.03
N TRP A 71 0.20 -1.64 15.73
CA TRP A 71 -0.52 -2.82 15.23
C TRP A 71 0.42 -4.02 15.37
N ARG A 72 0.45 -4.64 16.56
CA ARG A 72 1.21 -5.87 16.77
C ARG A 72 0.41 -7.04 16.24
N ARG A 73 1.06 -7.91 15.46
CA ARG A 73 0.59 -9.27 15.19
C ARG A 73 0.48 -10.00 16.54
N THR A 74 -0.72 -10.07 17.11
CA THR A 74 -1.00 -11.02 18.18
C THR A 74 -1.08 -12.39 17.53
N ASN A 75 -0.12 -13.26 17.84
CA ASN A 75 -0.25 -14.68 17.53
C ASN A 75 -1.42 -15.21 18.39
N LEU A 76 -2.53 -15.54 17.74
CA LEU A 76 -3.53 -16.47 18.27
C LEU A 76 -3.12 -17.89 17.86
#